data_AF-A0A6A5LW11-F1
#
_entry.id   AF-A0A6A5LW11-F1
#
_cell.length_a   1.000
_cell.length_b   1.000
_cell.length_c   1.000
_cell.angle_alpha   90.00
_cell.angle_beta   90.00
_cell.angle_gamma   90.00
#
_symmetry.space_group_name_H-M   'P 1'
#
loop_
_entity.id
_entity.type
_entity.pdbx_description
1 polymer ?
#
loop_
_entity_poly.entity_id
_entity_poly.type
_entity_poly.pdbx_seq_one_letter_code
_entity_poly.pdbx_strand_id
1 'polypeptide(L)'
;MGESRERKTQMNKLITESDIEAAQHLIQLSEEDNNSHNNNNNLIMGKRNRRRCEDEEVDQNINGDFDLEKKIQEGFGEDQIFQPKKKKRYRSLRNIYKETKPIND
;
A
#
# COMPACT_ATOMS: atom_id res chain seq x y z
N MET A 1 40.31 -3.43 18.41
CA MET A 1 39.57 -4.43 19.20
C MET A 1 38.10 -4.23 18.92
N GLY A 2 37.39 -5.26 18.46
CA GLY A 2 35.98 -5.16 18.07
C GLY A 2 35.08 -5.43 19.27
N GLU A 3 34.20 -4.49 19.59
CA GLU A 3 33.15 -4.68 20.59
C GLU A 3 31.90 -5.22 19.89
N SER A 4 31.67 -6.53 20.05
CA SER A 4 30.41 -7.17 19.68
C SER A 4 29.29 -6.63 20.57
N ARG A 5 28.35 -5.88 19.98
CA ARG A 5 27.13 -5.45 20.69
C ARG A 5 26.14 -6.59 20.72
N GLU A 6 25.91 -7.11 21.92
CA GLU A 6 24.96 -8.20 22.21
C GLU A 6 23.54 -7.83 21.78
N ARG A 7 22.86 -8.70 21.03
CA ARG A 7 21.43 -8.59 20.77
C ARG A 7 20.68 -9.16 21.98
N LYS A 8 20.20 -8.28 22.86
CA LYS A 8 19.25 -8.65 23.93
C LYS A 8 17.91 -9.01 23.30
N THR A 9 17.64 -10.30 23.09
CA THR A 9 16.28 -10.81 22.89
C THR A 9 15.56 -10.83 24.23
N GLN A 10 14.94 -9.72 24.61
CA GLN A 10 13.87 -9.74 25.60
C GLN A 10 12.56 -10.03 24.86
N MET A 11 12.09 -11.26 24.94
CA MET A 11 10.76 -11.62 24.45
C MET A 11 10.06 -12.50 25.47
N ASN A 12 9.82 -11.96 26.67
CA ASN A 12 8.78 -12.45 27.56
C ASN A 12 7.65 -11.42 27.55
N LYS A 13 7.00 -11.26 26.40
CA LYS A 13 5.81 -10.41 26.31
C LYS A 13 4.68 -11.22 26.94
N LEU A 14 4.30 -10.85 28.15
CA LEU A 14 3.13 -11.42 28.82
C LEU A 14 1.92 -11.09 27.94
N ILE A 15 1.23 -12.13 27.46
CA ILE A 15 -0.04 -11.97 26.75
C ILE A 15 -1.02 -11.37 27.76
N THR A 16 -1.54 -10.21 27.43
CA THR A 16 -2.53 -9.48 28.24
C THR A 16 -3.94 -9.91 27.86
N GLU A 17 -4.92 -9.62 28.72
CA GLU A 17 -6.34 -9.89 28.44
C GLU A 17 -6.81 -9.19 27.15
N SER A 18 -6.28 -7.99 26.88
CA SER A 18 -6.52 -7.26 25.63
C SER A 18 -5.97 -7.99 24.39
N ASP A 19 -4.82 -8.67 24.50
CA ASP A 19 -4.28 -9.48 23.39
C ASP A 19 -5.19 -10.68 23.08
N ILE A 20 -5.84 -11.25 24.10
CA ILE A 20 -6.78 -12.37 23.95
C ILE A 20 -8.06 -11.90 23.25
N GLU A 21 -8.60 -10.76 23.66
CA GLU A 21 -9.79 -10.15 23.03
C GLU A 21 -9.50 -9.81 21.55
N ALA A 22 -8.35 -9.20 21.27
CA ALA A 22 -7.93 -8.89 19.91
C ALA A 22 -7.80 -10.16 19.04
N ALA A 23 -7.27 -11.24 19.60
CA ALA A 23 -7.16 -12.52 18.89
C ALA A 23 -8.54 -13.13 18.56
N GLN A 24 -9.51 -13.01 19.46
CA GLN A 24 -10.88 -13.49 19.21
C GLN A 24 -11.55 -12.75 18.05
N HIS A 25 -11.38 -11.43 17.98
CA HIS A 25 -11.90 -10.65 16.85
C HIS A 25 -11.27 -11.05 15.50
N LEU A 26 -9.97 -11.35 15.47
CA LEU A 26 -9.31 -11.83 14.25
C LEU A 26 -9.87 -13.18 13.77
N ILE A 27 -10.19 -14.10 14.71
CA ILE A 27 -10.83 -15.38 14.38
C ILE A 27 -12.23 -15.15 13.77
N GLN A 28 -13.05 -14.30 14.41
CA GLN A 28 -14.39 -13.97 13.91
C GLN A 28 -14.36 -13.43 12.46
N LEU A 29 -13.44 -12.50 12.17
CA LEU A 29 -13.29 -11.93 10.83
C LEU A 29 -12.84 -12.96 9.78
N SER A 30 -12.16 -14.04 10.19
CA SER A 30 -11.71 -15.08 9.26
C SER A 30 -12.83 -16.05 8.84
N GLU A 31 -13.90 -16.15 9.62
CA GLU A 31 -15.02 -17.07 9.35
C GLU A 31 -16.14 -16.43 8.51
N GLU A 32 -16.18 -15.10 8.44
CA GLU A 32 -17.23 -14.32 7.78
C GLU A 32 -17.18 -14.39 6.22
N ASP A 33 -16.10 -14.91 5.62
CA ASP A 33 -15.91 -15.02 4.17
C ASP A 33 -16.45 -16.34 3.55
N ASN A 34 -17.08 -17.22 4.34
CA ASN A 34 -17.48 -18.55 3.86
C ASN A 34 -18.89 -18.67 3.26
N ASN A 35 -19.62 -17.57 3.07
CA ASN A 35 -20.93 -17.62 2.39
C ASN A 35 -20.85 -17.23 0.90
N SER A 36 -20.08 -17.98 0.12
CA SER A 36 -20.23 -18.00 -1.33
C SER A 36 -20.25 -19.44 -1.84
N HIS A 37 -21.37 -20.12 -1.58
CA HIS A 37 -21.73 -21.32 -2.32
C HIS A 37 -22.73 -20.95 -3.40
N ASN A 38 -22.21 -20.56 -4.57
CA ASN A 38 -22.93 -20.84 -5.81
C ASN A 38 -21.95 -21.39 -6.84
N ASN A 39 -22.04 -22.71 -7.00
CA ASN A 39 -21.40 -23.51 -8.01
C ASN A 39 -21.59 -22.87 -9.39
N ASN A 40 -20.50 -22.50 -10.04
CA ASN A 40 -20.38 -22.64 -11.49
C ASN A 40 -18.92 -22.89 -11.84
N ASN A 41 -18.66 -24.16 -12.12
CA ASN A 41 -17.49 -24.64 -12.83
C ASN A 41 -17.22 -23.75 -14.06
N ASN A 42 -16.12 -23.01 -14.05
CA ASN A 42 -15.47 -22.61 -15.28
C ASN A 42 -13.96 -22.61 -15.09
N LEU A 43 -13.42 -23.77 -15.44
CA LEU A 43 -12.04 -24.03 -15.77
C LEU A 43 -11.52 -22.98 -16.77
N ILE A 44 -10.93 -21.88 -16.30
CA ILE A 44 -10.13 -20.99 -17.15
C ILE A 44 -8.74 -20.92 -16.56
N MET A 45 -7.92 -21.88 -16.96
CA MET A 45 -6.47 -21.81 -16.92
C MET A 45 -5.98 -20.41 -17.30
N GLY A 46 -5.11 -19.86 -16.46
CA GLY A 46 -3.92 -19.14 -16.93
C GLY A 46 -4.15 -17.96 -17.87
N LYS A 47 -5.03 -17.02 -17.57
CA LYS A 47 -4.93 -15.67 -18.15
C LYS A 47 -4.10 -14.78 -17.23
N ARG A 48 -2.77 -14.87 -17.37
CA ARG A 48 -1.88 -13.76 -17.01
C ARG A 48 -2.27 -12.57 -17.89
N ASN A 49 -3.22 -11.76 -17.42
CA ASN A 49 -3.47 -10.44 -17.97
C ASN A 49 -2.22 -9.60 -17.70
N ARG A 50 -1.26 -9.62 -18.65
CA ARG A 50 -0.36 -8.48 -18.82
C ARG A 50 -1.27 -7.32 -19.18
N ARG A 51 -1.67 -6.53 -18.17
CA ARG A 51 -2.29 -5.24 -18.42
C ARG A 51 -1.30 -4.49 -19.31
N ARG A 52 -1.69 -4.28 -20.57
CA ARG A 52 -1.06 -3.25 -21.39
C ARG A 52 -1.20 -1.98 -20.56
N CYS A 53 -0.12 -1.21 -20.46
CA CYS A 53 -0.17 0.15 -19.95
C CYS A 53 -0.99 0.99 -20.94
N GLU A 54 -2.30 0.79 -20.96
CA GLU A 54 -3.21 1.87 -21.28
C GLU A 54 -3.24 2.74 -20.02
N ASP A 55 -2.99 4.02 -20.25
CA ASP A 55 -3.04 5.12 -19.31
C ASP A 55 -4.47 5.20 -18.77
N GLU A 56 -4.82 4.28 -17.87
CA GLU A 56 -5.94 4.49 -16.95
C GLU A 56 -5.52 5.69 -16.13
N GLU A 57 -5.90 6.89 -16.61
CA GLU A 57 -5.98 8.07 -15.76
C GLU A 57 -6.89 7.66 -14.60
N VAL A 58 -6.24 7.21 -13.52
CA VAL A 58 -6.89 6.96 -12.24
C VAL A 58 -7.58 8.27 -11.93
N ASP A 59 -8.91 8.26 -12.02
CA ASP A 59 -9.77 9.35 -11.56
C ASP A 59 -9.43 9.55 -10.08
N GLN A 60 -8.48 10.43 -9.83
CA GLN A 60 -8.16 10.98 -8.53
C GLN A 60 -9.30 11.95 -8.22
N ASN A 61 -10.51 11.42 -8.10
CA ASN A 61 -11.65 12.17 -7.64
C ASN A 61 -11.36 12.46 -6.17
N ILE A 62 -10.60 13.53 -5.95
CA ILE A 62 -10.17 14.09 -4.65
C ILE A 62 -11.39 14.43 -3.77
N ASN A 63 -12.58 14.41 -4.36
CA ASN A 63 -13.85 14.70 -3.71
C ASN A 63 -14.33 13.60 -2.74
N GLY A 64 -13.64 12.45 -2.67
CA GLY A 64 -14.09 11.25 -1.96
C GLY A 64 -13.42 10.92 -0.62
N ASP A 65 -12.52 11.75 -0.09
CA ASP A 65 -11.63 11.31 1.01
C ASP A 65 -11.72 12.16 2.28
N PHE A 66 -12.85 12.83 2.53
CA PHE A 66 -13.09 13.55 3.80
C PHE A 66 -12.89 12.65 5.02
N ASP A 67 -13.35 11.40 4.95
CA ASP A 67 -13.18 10.42 6.03
C ASP A 67 -11.72 9.99 6.21
N LEU A 68 -10.93 9.95 5.14
CA LEU A 68 -9.50 9.66 5.22
C LEU A 68 -8.73 10.84 5.80
N GLU A 69 -9.04 12.07 5.36
CA GLU A 69 -8.43 13.29 5.88
C GLU A 69 -8.69 13.43 7.38
N LYS A 70 -9.94 13.16 7.82
CA LYS A 70 -10.30 13.16 9.24
C LYS A 70 -9.55 12.09 10.04
N LYS A 71 -9.43 10.87 9.51
CA LYS A 71 -8.65 9.79 10.16
C LYS A 71 -7.15 10.12 10.26
N ILE A 72 -6.60 10.76 9.24
CA ILE A 72 -5.20 11.21 9.25
C ILE A 72 -5.01 12.32 10.28
N GLN A 73 -5.90 13.31 10.33
CA GLN A 73 -5.87 14.37 11.32
C GLN A 73 -6.00 13.84 12.75
N GLU A 74 -6.85 12.84 12.98
CA GLU A 74 -7.00 12.18 14.29
C GLU A 74 -5.72 11.44 14.71
N GLY A 75 -5.09 10.70 13.79
CA GLY A 75 -3.89 9.91 14.09
C GLY A 75 -2.59 10.71 14.17
N PHE A 76 -2.49 11.82 13.43
CA PHE A 76 -1.23 12.56 13.23
C PHE A 76 -1.31 14.03 13.66
N GLY A 77 -2.48 14.56 14.00
CA GLY A 77 -2.70 15.97 14.33
C GLY A 77 -2.80 16.86 13.08
N GLU A 78 -3.29 18.10 13.29
CA GLU A 78 -3.58 19.06 12.22
C GLU A 78 -2.37 19.46 11.36
N ASP A 79 -1.17 19.45 11.94
CA ASP A 79 0.05 19.93 11.27
C ASP A 79 0.61 18.95 10.21
N GLN A 80 0.01 17.77 10.05
CA GLN A 80 0.54 16.70 9.19
C GLN A 80 -0.23 16.47 7.88
N ILE A 81 -1.18 17.35 7.52
CA ILE A 81 -1.86 17.29 6.22
C ILE A 81 -0.91 17.79 5.13
N PHE A 82 -0.02 16.90 4.69
CA PHE A 82 0.96 17.18 3.65
C PHE A 82 0.22 17.30 2.32
N GLN A 83 0.12 18.52 1.77
CA GLN A 83 -0.49 18.68 0.46
C GLN A 83 0.26 17.82 -0.57
N PRO A 84 -0.45 17.05 -1.41
CA PRO A 84 0.19 16.24 -2.43
C PRO A 84 1.01 17.17 -3.33
N LYS A 85 2.34 17.03 -3.26
CA LYS A 85 3.25 17.77 -4.14
C LYS A 85 2.82 17.49 -5.58
N LYS A 86 2.56 18.54 -6.35
CA LYS A 86 2.18 18.44 -7.77
C LYS A 86 3.04 17.38 -8.44
N LYS A 87 2.40 16.35 -9.01
CA LYS A 87 3.11 15.27 -9.73
C LYS A 87 4.01 15.91 -10.77
N LYS A 88 5.32 15.79 -10.62
CA LYS A 88 6.27 16.25 -11.64
C LYS A 88 6.00 15.41 -12.88
N ARG A 89 5.59 16.04 -13.97
CA ARG A 89 5.45 15.34 -15.26
C ARG A 89 6.84 14.93 -15.74
N TYR A 90 7.01 13.65 -16.04
CA TYR A 90 8.23 13.15 -16.67
C TYR A 90 8.40 13.78 -18.06
N ARG A 91 9.65 13.99 -18.48
CA ARG A 91 9.97 14.46 -19.83
C ARG A 91 9.85 13.30 -20.82
N SER A 92 9.40 13.57 -22.04
CA SER A 92 9.39 12.57 -23.12
C SER A 92 10.83 12.24 -23.55
N LEU A 93 11.06 11.02 -24.05
CA LEU A 93 12.35 10.63 -24.61
C LEU A 93 12.81 11.60 -25.71
N ARG A 94 11.87 12.07 -26.55
CA ARG A 94 12.16 13.07 -27.59
C ARG A 94 12.68 14.38 -27.02
N ASN A 95 12.12 14.84 -25.90
CA ASN A 95 12.59 16.07 -25.24
C ASN A 95 13.97 15.85 -24.64
N ILE A 96 14.21 14.70 -24.00
CA ILE A 96 15.53 14.35 -23.46
C ILE A 96 16.58 14.38 -24.58
N TYR A 97 16.37 13.65 -25.68
CA TYR A 97 17.33 13.62 -26.80
C TYR A 97 17.56 14.97 -27.49
N LYS A 98 16.59 15.89 -27.45
CA LYS A 98 16.77 17.25 -27.98
C LYS A 98 17.53 18.17 -27.03
N GLU A 99 17.33 17.99 -25.73
CA GLU A 99 17.89 18.84 -24.69
C GLU A 99 19.27 18.36 -24.21
N THR A 100 19.61 17.09 -24.43
CA THR A 100 20.89 16.50 -24.04
C THR A 100 21.84 16.36 -25.22
N LYS A 101 23.14 16.49 -24.96
CA LYS A 101 24.19 16.18 -25.94
C LYS A 101 24.47 14.66 -25.91
N PRO A 102 24.72 14.02 -27.07
CA PRO A 102 25.16 12.63 -27.08
C PRO A 102 26.49 12.52 -26.33
N ILE A 103 26.62 11.46 -25.55
CA ILE A 103 27.92 11.06 -24.99
C ILE A 103 28.60 10.28 -26.12
N ASN A 104 29.74 10.78 -26.58
CA ASN A 104 30.59 10.06 -27.53
C ASN A 104 31.54 9.20 -26.70
N ASP A 105 31.53 7.89 -26.94
CA ASP A 105 32.49 6.92 -26.40
C ASP A 105 33.71 6.76 -27.33
#